data_AF-A0A946MV50-F1
#
_entry.id   AF-A0A946MV50-F1
#
_cell.length_a   1.000
_cell.length_b   1.000
_cell.length_c   1.000
_cell.angle_alpha   90.00
_cell.angle_beta   90.00
_cell.angle_gamma   90.00
#
_symmetry.space_group_name_H-M   'P 1'
#
loop_
_entity.id
_entity.type
_entity.pdbx_description
1 polymer ?
#
loop_
_entity_poly.entity_id
_entity_poly.type
_entity_poly.pdbx_seq_one_letter_code
_entity_poly.pdbx_strand_id
1 'polypeptide(L)'
;METATEQPEQWAGRILASAAPLLEAVKRPTVTVESPMNGDVEALQDAVSRVQQLLSSPSADFGHDLLNLIGAIRGYAEMLYEDIELLHPALKSALPALLSAVESSQATLDLSASALSASKLEAPGVILAVDDMPENRELISRLLSRAGHTVISAVSGEEALELLETRGVDVVLLDLMMPGI
;
A
#
# COMPACT_ATOMS: atom_id res chain seq x y z
N MET A 1 18.62 -21.11 12.55
CA MET A 1 17.66 -20.28 13.28
C MET A 1 16.54 -19.99 12.30
N GLU A 2 15.43 -20.72 12.42
CA GLU A 2 14.24 -20.52 11.59
C GLU A 2 13.73 -19.09 11.82
N THR A 3 13.80 -18.24 10.79
CA THR A 3 13.07 -16.97 10.78
C THR A 3 11.60 -17.32 10.66
N ALA A 4 10.92 -17.39 11.81
CA ALA A 4 9.47 -17.58 11.84
C ALA A 4 8.83 -16.39 11.11
N THR A 5 8.34 -16.61 9.90
CA THR A 5 7.58 -15.61 9.15
C THR A 5 6.32 -15.30 9.96
N GLU A 6 6.29 -14.15 10.63
CA GLU A 6 5.12 -13.68 11.40
C GLU A 6 3.89 -13.66 10.47
N GLN A 7 2.79 -14.28 10.91
CA GLN A 7 1.59 -14.40 10.10
C GLN A 7 0.85 -13.05 10.00
N PRO A 8 0.15 -12.77 8.87
CA PRO A 8 -0.68 -11.57 8.65
C PRO A 8 -1.54 -11.13 9.83
N GLU A 9 -2.17 -12.11 10.47
CA GLU A 9 -3.08 -11.92 11.59
C GLU A 9 -2.37 -11.41 12.86
N GLN A 10 -1.09 -11.77 13.07
CA GLN A 10 -0.36 -11.43 14.29
C GLN A 10 0.02 -9.96 14.34
N TRP A 11 0.52 -9.40 13.23
CA TRP A 11 0.80 -7.97 13.16
C TRP A 11 -0.48 -7.13 13.05
N ALA A 12 -1.51 -7.62 12.35
CA ALA A 12 -2.82 -6.97 12.36
C ALA A 12 -3.37 -6.84 13.79
N GLY A 13 -3.29 -7.91 14.59
CA GLY A 13 -3.69 -7.89 16.01
C GLY A 13 -2.91 -6.87 16.86
N ARG A 14 -1.59 -6.72 16.60
CA ARG A 14 -0.76 -5.72 17.28
C ARG A 14 -1.16 -4.29 16.91
N ILE A 15 -1.43 -4.02 15.64
CA ILE A 15 -1.91 -2.71 15.17
C ILE A 15 -3.24 -2.37 15.83
N LEU A 16 -4.18 -3.32 15.89
CA LEU A 16 -5.47 -3.13 16.56
C LEU A 16 -5.31 -2.84 18.05
N ALA A 17 -4.42 -3.55 18.74
CA ALA A 17 -4.13 -3.30 20.15
C ALA A 17 -3.53 -1.92 20.38
N SER A 18 -2.62 -1.46 19.51
CA SER A 18 -2.04 -0.12 19.57
C SER A 18 -3.02 0.99 19.17
N ALA A 19 -4.01 0.69 18.32
CA ALA A 19 -5.05 1.64 17.94
C ALA A 19 -6.13 1.80 19.01
N ALA A 20 -6.33 0.82 19.90
CA ALA A 20 -7.41 0.83 20.89
C ALA A 20 -7.42 2.08 21.80
N PRO A 21 -6.29 2.56 22.36
CA PRO A 21 -6.27 3.79 23.16
C PRO A 21 -6.69 5.03 22.38
N LEU A 22 -6.36 5.07 21.07
CA LEU A 22 -6.73 6.16 20.17
C LEU A 22 -8.24 6.14 19.93
N LEU A 23 -8.81 4.98 19.56
CA LEU A 23 -10.24 4.83 19.35
C LEU A 23 -11.06 5.18 20.61
N GLU A 24 -10.61 4.72 21.77
CA GLU A 24 -11.25 5.04 23.05
C GLU A 24 -11.08 6.51 23.46
N ALA A 25 -10.03 7.19 23.01
CA ALA A 25 -9.88 8.62 23.22
C ALA A 25 -10.90 9.39 22.38
N VAL A 26 -11.07 9.07 21.09
CA VAL A 26 -11.99 9.83 20.22
C VAL A 26 -13.46 9.65 20.61
N LYS A 27 -13.85 8.49 21.15
CA LYS A 27 -15.22 8.28 21.65
C LYS A 27 -15.58 9.15 22.86
N ARG A 28 -14.60 9.76 23.54
CA ARG A 28 -14.86 10.58 24.72
C ARG A 28 -15.40 11.94 24.28
N PRO A 29 -16.51 12.43 24.85
CA PRO A 29 -17.08 13.74 24.51
C PRO A 29 -16.18 14.92 24.89
N THR A 30 -15.13 14.68 25.68
CA THR A 30 -14.11 15.67 26.04
C THR A 30 -13.01 15.83 24.99
N VAL A 31 -12.93 14.94 24.00
CA VAL A 31 -11.92 14.99 22.93
C VAL A 31 -12.55 15.64 21.71
N THR A 32 -12.24 16.91 21.50
CA THR A 32 -12.63 17.66 20.29
C THR A 32 -11.48 17.68 19.32
N VAL A 33 -11.74 17.26 18.08
CA VAL A 33 -10.80 17.38 16.96
C VAL A 33 -11.36 18.44 16.02
N GLU A 34 -10.59 19.49 15.76
CA GLU A 34 -11.01 20.58 14.88
C GLU A 34 -10.72 20.25 13.41
N SER A 35 -11.43 20.90 12.48
CA SER A 35 -11.13 20.77 11.05
C SER A 35 -9.75 21.36 10.72
N PRO A 36 -8.97 20.75 9.81
CA PRO A 36 -9.33 19.63 8.93
C PRO A 36 -9.14 18.22 9.54
N MET A 37 -8.50 18.13 10.70
CA MET A 37 -8.02 16.87 11.30
C MET A 37 -9.15 15.92 11.70
N ASN A 38 -10.38 16.42 11.90
CA ASN A 38 -11.54 15.56 12.17
C ASN A 38 -11.76 14.54 11.05
N GLY A 39 -11.55 14.93 9.79
CA GLY A 39 -11.66 14.03 8.65
C GLY A 39 -10.61 12.93 8.67
N ASP A 40 -9.37 13.25 9.05
CA ASP A 40 -8.28 12.28 9.14
C ASP A 40 -8.49 11.30 10.29
N VAL A 41 -9.02 11.78 11.43
CA VAL A 41 -9.37 10.93 12.57
C VAL A 41 -10.52 9.97 12.21
N GLU A 42 -11.55 10.44 11.51
CA GLU A 42 -12.65 9.59 11.03
C GLU A 42 -12.16 8.55 10.03
N ALA A 43 -11.30 8.93 9.08
CA ALA A 43 -10.74 8.02 8.10
C ALA A 43 -9.81 6.97 8.75
N LEU A 44 -9.02 7.37 9.74
CA LEU A 44 -8.22 6.46 10.56
C LEU A 44 -9.10 5.43 11.29
N GLN A 45 -10.23 5.87 11.88
CA GLN A 45 -11.16 4.97 12.55
C GLN A 45 -11.82 3.98 11.60
N ASP A 46 -12.23 4.43 10.41
CA ASP A 46 -12.80 3.58 9.37
C ASP A 46 -11.77 2.52 8.93
N ALA A 47 -10.52 2.93 8.68
CA ALA A 47 -9.46 2.01 8.29
C ALA A 47 -9.20 0.93 9.37
N VAL A 48 -9.13 1.32 10.65
CA VAL A 48 -8.95 0.37 11.77
C VAL A 48 -10.16 -0.58 11.89
N SER A 49 -11.38 -0.06 11.71
CA SER A 49 -12.60 -0.88 11.76
C SER A 49 -12.65 -1.91 10.63
N ARG A 50 -12.22 -1.54 9.43
CA ARG A 50 -12.11 -2.45 8.29
C ARG A 50 -11.08 -3.55 8.51
N VAL A 51 -9.96 -3.27 9.18
CA VAL A 51 -8.99 -4.31 9.56
C VAL A 51 -9.66 -5.33 10.50
N GLN A 52 -10.44 -4.89 11.50
CA GLN A 52 -11.17 -5.80 12.38
C GLN A 52 -12.18 -6.67 11.63
N GLN A 53 -12.91 -6.08 10.68
CA GLN A 53 -13.85 -6.81 9.83
C GLN A 53 -13.16 -7.84 8.94
N LEU A 54 -12.03 -7.46 8.34
CA LEU A 54 -11.25 -8.33 7.46
C LEU A 54 -10.69 -9.55 8.23
N LEU A 55 -10.23 -9.36 9.47
CA LEU A 55 -9.81 -10.48 10.33
C LEU A 55 -10.96 -11.41 10.72
N SER A 56 -12.17 -10.86 10.86
CA SER A 56 -13.37 -11.64 11.21
C SER A 56 -13.91 -12.44 10.01
N SER A 57 -13.75 -11.91 8.79
CA SER A 57 -14.23 -12.50 7.54
C SER A 57 -13.15 -12.38 6.44
N PRO A 58 -12.22 -13.34 6.33
CA PRO A 58 -11.12 -13.28 5.37
C PRO A 58 -11.62 -13.33 3.91
N SER A 59 -11.11 -12.44 3.07
CA SER A 59 -11.34 -12.42 1.61
C SER A 59 -10.33 -13.30 0.85
N ALA A 60 -10.57 -13.55 -0.43
CA ALA A 60 -9.63 -14.26 -1.30
C ALA A 60 -8.30 -13.49 -1.45
N ASP A 61 -8.36 -12.15 -1.39
CA ASP A 61 -7.23 -11.22 -1.51
C ASP A 61 -6.80 -10.64 -0.14
N PHE A 62 -7.03 -11.39 0.94
CA PHE A 62 -6.84 -10.95 2.33
C PHE A 62 -5.52 -10.21 2.58
N GLY A 63 -4.40 -10.70 2.03
CA GLY A 63 -3.09 -10.05 2.20
C GLY A 63 -3.00 -8.67 1.53
N HIS A 64 -3.56 -8.53 0.33
CA HIS A 64 -3.57 -7.27 -0.41
C HIS A 64 -4.53 -6.25 0.23
N ASP A 65 -5.72 -6.70 0.64
CA ASP A 65 -6.68 -5.86 1.35
C ASP A 65 -6.11 -5.35 2.68
N LEU A 66 -5.42 -6.22 3.42
CA LEU A 66 -4.78 -5.87 4.69
C LEU A 66 -3.64 -4.87 4.49
N LEU A 67 -2.83 -5.02 3.45
CA LEU A 67 -1.77 -4.06 3.10
C LEU A 67 -2.32 -2.68 2.77
N ASN A 68 -3.38 -2.62 1.97
CA ASN A 68 -4.05 -1.36 1.62
C ASN A 68 -4.58 -0.65 2.87
N LEU A 69 -5.24 -1.39 3.76
CA LEU A 69 -5.76 -0.82 5.01
C LEU A 69 -4.66 -0.34 5.94
N ILE A 70 -3.54 -1.05 6.02
CA ILE A 70 -2.42 -0.66 6.88
C ILE A 70 -1.63 0.52 6.30
N GLY A 71 -1.54 0.62 4.97
CA GLY A 71 -1.08 1.82 4.30
C GLY A 71 -1.96 3.03 4.62
N ALA A 72 -3.29 2.87 4.60
CA ALA A 72 -4.23 3.93 4.99
C ALA A 72 -4.07 4.33 6.46
N ILE A 73 -3.98 3.37 7.38
CA ILE A 73 -3.74 3.65 8.82
C ILE A 73 -2.44 4.43 9.00
N ARG A 74 -1.36 4.05 8.31
CA ARG A 74 -0.09 4.77 8.35
C ARG A 74 -0.25 6.21 7.88
N GLY A 75 -0.80 6.41 6.68
CA GLY A 75 -0.94 7.72 6.07
C GLY A 75 -1.74 8.69 6.95
N TYR A 76 -2.91 8.27 7.44
CA TYR A 76 -3.70 9.11 8.34
C TYR A 76 -3.00 9.36 9.69
N ALA A 77 -2.32 8.35 10.25
CA ALA A 77 -1.57 8.53 11.49
C ALA A 77 -0.37 9.48 11.31
N GLU A 78 0.31 9.44 10.16
CA GLU A 78 1.42 10.36 9.82
C GLU A 78 0.90 11.79 9.65
N MET A 79 -0.18 12.00 8.89
CA MET A 79 -0.79 13.33 8.73
C MET A 79 -1.21 13.92 10.08
N LEU A 80 -1.83 13.12 10.94
CA LEU A 80 -2.19 13.55 12.30
C LEU A 80 -0.96 13.79 13.19
N TYR A 81 0.16 13.10 12.92
CA TYR A 81 1.41 13.28 13.65
C TYR A 81 2.16 14.55 13.25
N GLU A 82 2.07 14.97 11.98
CA GLU A 82 2.65 16.24 11.51
C GLU A 82 2.09 17.44 12.30
N ASP A 83 0.78 17.41 12.56
CA ASP A 83 0.06 18.44 13.31
C ASP A 83 -0.21 18.06 14.78
N ILE A 84 0.64 17.22 15.38
CA ILE A 84 0.45 16.65 16.72
C ILE A 84 0.30 17.69 17.86
N GLU A 85 0.78 18.92 17.65
CA GLU A 85 0.64 20.01 18.62
C GLU A 85 -0.81 20.52 18.75
N LEU A 86 -1.61 20.38 17.70
CA LEU A 86 -3.01 20.78 17.65
C LEU A 86 -3.95 19.69 18.18
N LEU A 87 -3.42 18.47 18.38
CA LEU A 87 -4.19 17.33 18.86
C LEU A 87 -4.45 17.38 20.37
N HIS A 88 -5.60 16.84 20.75
CA HIS A 88 -5.92 16.58 22.15
C HIS A 88 -4.84 15.68 22.80
N PRO A 89 -4.42 15.92 24.06
CA PRO A 89 -3.34 15.18 24.73
C PRO A 89 -3.49 13.65 24.70
N ALA A 90 -4.74 13.17 24.78
CA ALA A 90 -5.03 11.75 24.67
C ALA A 90 -4.63 11.15 23.32
N LEU A 91 -4.89 11.85 22.21
CA LEU A 91 -4.49 11.43 20.86
C LEU A 91 -2.99 11.50 20.69
N LYS A 92 -2.38 12.62 21.14
CA LYS A 92 -0.94 12.84 21.16
C LYS A 92 -0.16 11.71 21.85
N SER A 93 -0.71 11.15 22.92
CA SER A 93 -0.09 10.02 23.63
C SER A 93 -0.23 8.67 22.93
N ALA A 94 -1.26 8.49 22.10
CA ALA A 94 -1.59 7.22 21.47
C ALA A 94 -0.99 7.06 20.06
N LEU A 95 -0.88 8.15 19.30
CA LEU A 95 -0.35 8.14 17.93
C LEU A 95 1.05 7.50 17.78
N PRO A 96 2.05 7.82 18.62
CA PRO A 96 3.40 7.25 18.48
C PRO A 96 3.41 5.73 18.60
N ALA A 97 2.57 5.17 19.49
CA ALA A 97 2.46 3.74 19.69
C ALA A 97 1.80 3.03 18.49
N LEU A 98 0.85 3.70 17.83
CA LEU A 98 0.23 3.21 16.60
C LEU A 98 1.22 3.21 15.43
N LEU A 99 1.92 4.32 15.20
CA LEU A 99 2.93 4.43 14.14
C LEU A 99 4.01 3.36 14.28
N SER A 100 4.57 3.23 15.49
CA SER A 100 5.60 2.21 15.77
C SER A 100 5.11 0.78 15.52
N ALA A 101 3.84 0.48 15.83
CA ALA A 101 3.25 -0.82 15.56
C ALA A 101 3.08 -1.06 14.05
N VAL A 102 2.65 -0.06 13.29
CA VAL A 102 2.48 -0.13 11.84
C VAL A 102 3.82 -0.27 11.12
N GLU A 103 4.84 0.49 11.51
CA GLU A 103 6.20 0.41 10.96
C GLU A 103 6.83 -0.96 11.19
N SER A 104 6.69 -1.52 12.40
CA SER A 104 7.19 -2.86 12.73
C SER A 104 6.52 -3.95 11.87
N SER A 105 5.25 -3.73 11.54
CA SER A 105 4.46 -4.65 10.74
C SER A 105 4.82 -4.59 9.26
N GLN A 106 5.01 -3.38 8.72
CA GLN A 106 5.42 -3.19 7.34
C GLN A 106 6.86 -3.60 7.08
N ALA A 107 7.80 -3.42 8.03
CA ALA A 107 9.15 -3.93 7.87
C ALA A 107 9.18 -5.47 7.68
N THR A 108 8.30 -6.17 8.39
CA THR A 108 8.12 -7.63 8.26
C THR A 108 7.52 -8.00 6.90
N LEU A 109 6.59 -7.18 6.40
CA LEU A 109 5.96 -7.37 5.10
C LEU A 109 6.81 -6.95 3.93
N ASP A 110 7.69 -5.96 4.05
CA ASP A 110 8.61 -5.55 2.99
C ASP A 110 9.66 -6.64 2.78
N LEU A 111 10.15 -7.23 3.88
CA LEU A 111 10.99 -8.42 3.85
C LEU A 111 10.25 -9.64 3.30
N SER A 112 8.99 -9.85 3.70
CA SER A 112 8.19 -10.97 3.21
C SER A 112 7.66 -10.77 1.79
N ALA A 113 7.39 -9.54 1.34
CA ALA A 113 7.00 -9.19 -0.02
C ALA A 113 8.20 -9.24 -0.94
N SER A 114 9.40 -8.85 -0.47
CA SER A 114 10.65 -9.11 -1.18
C SER A 114 10.91 -10.63 -1.31
N ALA A 115 10.64 -11.43 -0.28
CA ALA A 115 10.78 -12.89 -0.30
C ALA A 115 9.65 -13.61 -1.09
N LEU A 116 8.40 -13.13 -1.03
CA LEU A 116 7.25 -13.63 -1.78
C LEU A 116 7.34 -13.20 -3.26
N SER A 117 7.89 -12.02 -3.54
CA SER A 117 8.25 -11.59 -4.90
C SER A 117 9.44 -12.37 -5.46
N ALA A 118 10.28 -12.95 -4.61
CA ALA A 118 11.32 -13.89 -5.04
C ALA A 118 10.77 -15.32 -5.28
N SER A 119 9.64 -15.69 -4.64
CA SER A 119 9.07 -17.04 -4.74
C SER A 119 7.84 -17.16 -5.64
N LYS A 120 7.22 -16.05 -6.05
CA LYS A 120 6.19 -16.03 -7.09
C LYS A 120 6.80 -15.50 -8.38
N LEU A 121 7.72 -16.31 -8.92
CA LEU A 121 7.98 -16.36 -10.36
C LEU A 121 6.67 -16.86 -11.01
N GLU A 122 5.69 -15.96 -11.16
CA GLU A 122 4.78 -16.07 -12.29
C GLU A 122 5.68 -16.19 -13.52
N ALA A 123 5.38 -17.17 -14.38
CA ALA A 123 6.22 -17.48 -15.54
C ALA A 123 6.57 -16.19 -16.32
N PRO A 124 7.75 -16.14 -16.99
CA PRO A 124 8.13 -15.04 -17.86
C PRO A 124 6.98 -14.53 -18.75
N GLY A 125 6.35 -13.43 -18.36
CA GLY A 125 5.30 -12.77 -19.12
C GLY A 125 5.83 -11.76 -20.15
N VAL A 126 4.99 -11.41 -21.11
CA VAL A 126 5.21 -10.37 -22.11
C VAL A 126 4.54 -9.07 -21.65
N ILE A 127 5.34 -8.04 -21.41
CA ILE A 127 4.88 -6.74 -20.90
C ILE A 127 5.04 -5.68 -22.00
N LEU A 128 3.99 -4.90 -22.26
CA LEU A 128 4.03 -3.74 -23.16
C LEU A 128 4.22 -2.46 -22.34
N ALA A 129 5.33 -1.76 -22.53
CA ALA A 129 5.61 -0.47 -21.90
C ALA A 129 5.34 0.66 -22.91
N VAL A 130 4.44 1.58 -22.56
CA VAL A 130 4.00 2.69 -23.42
C VAL A 130 4.33 4.01 -22.73
N ASP A 131 5.29 4.74 -23.29
CA ASP A 131 5.81 6.00 -22.73
C ASP A 131 6.47 6.79 -23.88
N ASP A 132 6.28 8.10 -23.96
CA ASP A 132 6.85 8.93 -25.04
C ASP A 132 8.34 9.24 -24.83
N MET A 133 8.83 9.16 -23.58
CA MET A 133 10.22 9.40 -23.22
C MET A 133 11.09 8.14 -23.39
N PRO A 134 12.16 8.19 -24.22
CA PRO A 134 13.03 7.03 -24.47
C PRO A 134 13.77 6.54 -23.23
N GLU A 135 14.11 7.44 -22.31
CA GLU A 135 14.81 7.15 -21.06
C GLU A 135 13.95 6.26 -20.14
N ASN A 136 12.66 6.56 -20.03
CA ASN A 136 11.70 5.80 -19.24
C ASN A 136 11.51 4.39 -19.82
N ARG A 137 11.29 4.30 -21.14
CA ARG A 137 11.16 2.99 -21.83
C ARG A 137 12.39 2.11 -21.63
N GLU A 138 13.58 2.70 -21.73
CA GLU A 138 14.83 1.96 -21.52
C GLU A 138 14.99 1.49 -20.08
N LEU A 139 14.66 2.33 -19.10
CA LEU A 139 14.69 1.97 -17.69
C LEU A 139 13.72 0.83 -17.38
N ILE A 140 12.47 0.95 -17.81
CA ILE A 140 11.41 -0.06 -17.62
C ILE A 140 11.84 -1.39 -18.27
N SER A 141 12.33 -1.33 -19.51
CA SER A 141 12.81 -2.52 -20.24
C SER A 141 13.93 -3.24 -19.48
N ARG A 142 14.92 -2.51 -18.99
CA ARG A 142 16.04 -3.09 -18.22
C ARG A 142 15.58 -3.72 -16.90
N LEU A 143 14.71 -3.04 -16.16
CA LEU A 143 14.22 -3.52 -14.86
C LEU A 143 13.41 -4.81 -15.00
N LEU A 144 12.45 -4.83 -15.92
CA LEU A 144 11.56 -5.97 -16.14
C LEU A 144 12.26 -7.13 -16.84
N SER A 145 13.19 -6.86 -17.77
CA SER A 145 14.02 -7.90 -18.37
C SER A 145 14.93 -8.58 -17.34
N ARG A 146 15.47 -7.83 -16.37
CA ARG A 146 16.25 -8.39 -15.26
C ARG A 146 15.41 -9.27 -14.34
N ALA A 147 14.11 -8.99 -14.23
CA ALA A 147 13.14 -9.81 -13.52
C ALA A 147 12.69 -11.04 -14.33
N GLY A 148 13.16 -11.22 -15.57
CA GLY A 148 12.88 -12.39 -16.41
C GLY A 148 11.71 -12.23 -17.37
N HIS A 149 11.14 -11.03 -17.51
CA HIS A 149 10.04 -10.75 -18.45
C HIS A 149 10.53 -10.38 -19.85
N THR A 150 9.68 -10.58 -20.86
CA THR A 150 9.89 -10.04 -22.20
C THR A 150 9.22 -8.67 -22.29
N VAL A 151 9.98 -7.62 -22.61
CA VAL A 151 9.42 -6.27 -22.71
C VAL A 151 9.32 -5.85 -24.17
N ILE A 152 8.13 -5.43 -24.56
CA ILE A 152 7.84 -4.76 -25.82
C ILE A 152 7.60 -3.29 -25.49
N SER A 153 8.09 -2.37 -26.30
CA SER A 153 7.96 -0.93 -26.05
C SER A 153 7.18 -0.26 -27.16
N ALA A 154 6.33 0.70 -26.81
CA ALA A 154 5.64 1.60 -27.73
C ALA A 154 5.90 3.06 -27.31
N VAL A 155 5.97 3.97 -28.28
CA VAL A 155 6.18 5.40 -28.05
C VAL A 155 4.88 6.20 -28.07
N SER A 156 3.78 5.58 -28.50
CA SER A 156 2.44 6.19 -28.51
C SER A 156 1.34 5.16 -28.26
N GLY A 157 0.14 5.66 -27.97
CA GLY A 157 -1.05 4.81 -27.80
C GLY A 157 -1.42 4.05 -29.07
N GLU A 158 -1.25 4.64 -30.25
CA GLU A 158 -1.53 3.99 -31.53
C GLU A 158 -0.58 2.82 -31.78
N GLU A 159 0.73 3.01 -31.58
CA GLU A 159 1.71 1.92 -31.70
C GLU A 159 1.41 0.81 -30.66
N ALA A 160 0.99 1.19 -29.45
CA ALA A 160 0.60 0.23 -28.43
C ALA A 160 -0.62 -0.62 -28.86
N LEU A 161 -1.64 -0.01 -29.46
CA LEU A 161 -2.81 -0.71 -29.97
C LEU A 161 -2.45 -1.70 -31.10
N GLU A 162 -1.61 -1.28 -32.06
CA GLU A 162 -1.13 -2.17 -33.13
C GLU A 162 -0.36 -3.38 -32.58
N LEU A 163 0.43 -3.18 -31.52
CA LEU A 163 1.17 -4.24 -30.86
C LEU A 163 0.24 -5.18 -30.08
N LEU A 164 -0.81 -4.68 -29.45
CA LEU A 164 -1.81 -5.50 -28.75
C LEU A 164 -2.60 -6.40 -29.70
N GLU A 165 -2.85 -5.97 -30.93
CA GLU A 165 -3.54 -6.79 -31.94
C GLU A 165 -2.66 -7.94 -32.47
N THR A 166 -1.34 -7.77 -32.45
CA THR A 166 -0.39 -8.69 -33.10
C THR A 166 0.46 -9.51 -32.14
N ARG A 167 0.52 -9.13 -30.85
CA ARG A 167 1.35 -9.75 -29.83
C ARG A 167 0.50 -10.20 -28.64
N GLY A 168 0.79 -11.39 -28.11
CA GLY A 168 0.21 -11.85 -26.85
C GLY A 168 0.86 -11.13 -25.67
N VAL A 169 0.31 -9.99 -25.29
CA VAL A 169 0.74 -9.18 -24.15
C VAL A 169 -0.07 -9.57 -22.92
N ASP A 170 0.62 -9.84 -21.80
CA ASP A 170 -0.02 -10.21 -20.53
C ASP A 170 -0.38 -8.97 -19.70
N VAL A 171 0.47 -7.94 -19.76
CA VAL A 171 0.33 -6.69 -18.98
C VAL A 171 0.74 -5.49 -19.82
N VAL A 172 -0.01 -4.39 -19.70
CA VAL A 172 0.33 -3.08 -20.28
C VAL A 172 0.70 -2.11 -19.16
N LEU A 173 1.86 -1.48 -19.27
CA LEU A 173 2.31 -0.38 -18.43
C LEU A 173 2.20 0.91 -19.26
N LEU A 174 1.22 1.75 -18.96
CA LEU A 174 0.88 2.95 -19.73
C LEU A 174 1.22 4.22 -18.94
N ASP A 175 1.98 5.13 -19.54
CA ASP A 175 2.12 6.49 -19.02
C ASP A 175 0.85 7.30 -19.29
N LEU A 176 0.35 7.97 -18.26
CA LEU A 176 -0.84 8.83 -18.31
C LEU A 176 -0.50 10.26 -18.76
N MET A 177 0.78 10.65 -18.78
CA MET A 177 1.23 12.00 -19.15
C MET A 177 1.73 12.12 -20.59
N MET A 178 1.25 11.28 -21.51
CA MET A 178 1.58 11.40 -22.94
C MET A 178 0.72 12.47 -23.65
N PRO A 179 1.30 13.38 -24.43
CA PRO A 179 0.55 14.30 -25.27
C PRO A 179 -0.12 13.56 -26.45
N GLY A 180 -1.43 13.69 -26.60
CA GLY A 180 -2.17 13.17 -27.77
C GLY A 180 -3.10 11.97 -27.50
N ILE A 181 -3.28 11.56 -26.24
CA ILE A 181 -4.47 10.80 -25.80
C ILE A 181 -5.64 11.76 -25.56
#